data_AF-A0AAV0KJJ0-F1
#
_entry.id   AF-A0AAV0KJJ0-F1
#
_cell.length_a   1.000
_cell.length_b   1.000
_cell.length_c   1.000
_cell.angle_alpha   90.00
_cell.angle_beta   90.00
_cell.angle_gamma   90.00
#
_symmetry.space_group_name_H-M   'P 1'
#
loop_
_entity.id
_entity.type
_entity.pdbx_description
1 polymer ?
#
loop_
_entity_poly.entity_id
_entity_poly.type
_entity_poly.pdbx_seq_one_letter_code
_entity_poly.pdbx_strand_id
1 'polypeptide(L)'
;MEKRKSPAVTRRFVFNDAGLASLKEKLMEPMINRVKVVTVILCESILGAITASKVVTQAVNLRRKGNPPFPSNSFGNYVIHAIATIGL
;
A
#
# COMPACT_ATOMS: atom_id res chain seq x y z
N MET A 1 -33.89 -8.34 2.38
CA MET A 1 -33.09 -9.24 1.55
C MET A 1 -31.63 -9.13 1.97
N GLU A 2 -31.11 -10.15 2.63
CA GLU A 2 -29.71 -10.23 3.07
C GLU A 2 -28.82 -10.54 1.85
N LYS A 3 -27.90 -9.64 1.50
CA LYS A 3 -26.95 -9.87 0.40
C LYS A 3 -25.96 -10.95 0.87
N ARG A 4 -26.11 -12.18 0.37
CA ARG A 4 -25.08 -13.22 0.54
C ARG A 4 -23.77 -12.70 -0.06
N LYS A 5 -22.79 -12.49 0.81
CA LYS A 5 -21.44 -12.10 0.41
C LYS A 5 -20.83 -13.28 -0.35
N SER A 6 -20.45 -13.07 -1.61
CA SER A 6 -19.68 -14.07 -2.35
C SER A 6 -18.39 -14.39 -1.59
N PRO A 7 -17.92 -15.65 -1.60
CA PRO A 7 -16.70 -16.03 -0.91
C PRO A 7 -15.53 -15.22 -1.46
N ALA A 8 -14.74 -14.65 -0.55
CA ALA A 8 -13.57 -13.88 -0.93
C ALA A 8 -12.53 -14.81 -1.58
N VAL A 9 -12.09 -14.47 -2.80
CA VAL A 9 -11.04 -15.21 -3.51
C VAL A 9 -9.71 -14.51 -3.30
N THR A 10 -8.76 -15.18 -2.66
CA THR A 10 -7.40 -14.67 -2.51
C THR A 10 -6.56 -15.02 -3.73
N ARG A 11 -5.88 -14.03 -4.33
CA ARG A 11 -4.96 -14.21 -5.44
C ARG A 11 -3.58 -13.65 -5.08
N ARG A 12 -2.52 -14.32 -5.55
CA ARG A 12 -1.13 -13.88 -5.40
C ARG A 12 -0.64 -13.27 -6.71
N PHE A 13 -0.19 -12.02 -6.66
CA PHE A 13 0.49 -11.35 -7.76
C PHE A 13 1.98 -11.23 -7.43
N VAL A 14 2.85 -11.57 -8.39
CA VAL A 14 4.30 -11.52 -8.22
C VAL A 14 4.86 -10.42 -9.11
N PHE A 15 5.53 -9.45 -8.49
CA PHE A 15 6.20 -8.36 -9.19
C PHE A 15 7.70 -8.64 -9.27
N ASN A 16 8.22 -8.81 -10.48
CA ASN A 16 9.66 -8.99 -10.71
C ASN A 16 10.41 -7.66 -10.63
N ASP A 17 11.73 -7.73 -10.42
CA ASP A 17 12.53 -6.52 -10.19
C ASP A 17 12.62 -5.64 -11.44
N ALA A 18 12.72 -6.24 -12.64
CA ALA A 18 12.74 -5.51 -13.90
C ALA A 18 11.44 -4.71 -14.13
N GLY A 19 10.28 -5.31 -13.86
CA GLY A 19 8.99 -4.63 -13.97
C GLY A 19 8.86 -3.48 -12.97
N LEU A 20 9.30 -3.69 -11.74
CA LEU A 20 9.29 -2.64 -10.71
C LEU A 20 10.24 -1.48 -11.05
N ALA A 21 11.40 -1.76 -11.65
CA ALA A 21 12.34 -0.73 -12.10
C ALA A 21 11.73 0.13 -13.22
N SER A 22 11.15 -0.48 -14.25
CA SER A 22 10.49 0.25 -15.34
C SER A 22 9.33 1.13 -14.83
N LEU A 23 8.55 0.63 -13.86
CA LEU A 23 7.47 1.39 -13.23
C LEU A 23 7.98 2.54 -12.36
N LYS A 24 9.09 2.31 -11.64
CA LYS A 24 9.75 3.36 -10.86
C LYS A 24 10.21 4.52 -11.74
N GLU A 25 10.77 4.22 -12.91
CA GLU A 25 11.18 5.24 -13.90
C GLU A 25 9.99 6.06 -14.41
N LYS A 26 8.86 5.41 -14.70
CA LYS A 26 7.64 6.10 -15.18
C LYS A 26 7.04 7.06 -14.15
N LEU A 27 7.17 6.76 -12.86
CA LEU A 27 6.57 7.57 -11.80
C LEU A 27 7.33 8.87 -11.55
N MET A 28 8.60 8.99 -11.97
CA MET A 28 9.45 10.19 -11.84
C MET A 28 9.46 10.87 -10.46
N GLU A 29 9.06 10.16 -9.41
CA GLU A 29 8.89 10.70 -8.06
C GLU A 29 10.19 10.57 -7.25
N PRO A 30 10.75 11.68 -6.72
CA PRO A 30 11.89 11.63 -5.84
C PRO A 30 11.53 10.84 -4.56
N MET A 31 12.42 9.93 -4.14
CA MET A 31 12.23 9.03 -2.99
C MET A 31 11.12 7.97 -3.12
N ILE A 32 10.78 7.54 -4.33
CA ILE A 32 9.88 6.40 -4.49
C ILE A 32 10.57 5.07 -4.12
N ASN A 33 9.89 4.27 -3.29
CA ASN A 33 10.34 2.93 -2.87
C ASN A 33 9.42 1.84 -3.43
N ARG A 34 9.86 0.58 -3.33
CA ARG A 34 9.12 -0.58 -3.84
C ARG A 34 7.67 -0.65 -3.33
N VAL A 35 7.44 -0.32 -2.05
CA VAL A 35 6.10 -0.35 -1.44
C VAL A 35 5.18 0.69 -2.10
N LYS A 36 5.68 1.91 -2.32
CA LYS A 36 4.94 2.97 -3.01
C LYS A 36 4.61 2.57 -4.45
N VAL A 37 5.59 2.06 -5.21
CA VAL A 37 5.37 1.59 -6.60
C VAL A 37 4.27 0.53 -6.66
N VAL A 38 4.37 -0.52 -5.84
CA VAL A 38 3.35 -1.59 -5.80
C VAL A 38 1.99 -1.05 -5.38
N THR A 39 1.93 -0.13 -4.41
CA THR A 39 0.68 0.45 -3.96
C THR A 39 -0.01 1.22 -5.08
N VAL A 40 0.72 2.04 -5.83
CA VAL A 40 0.17 2.76 -7.00
C VAL A 40 -0.40 1.77 -8.02
N ILE A 41 0.31 0.69 -8.33
CA ILE A 41 -0.19 -0.33 -9.27
C ILE A 41 -1.50 -0.95 -8.76
N LEU A 42 -1.55 -1.31 -7.48
CA LEU A 42 -2.76 -1.88 -6.90
C LEU A 42 -3.91 -0.87 -6.91
N CYS A 43 -3.64 0.41 -6.64
CA CYS A 43 -4.64 1.47 -6.75
C CYS A 43 -5.17 1.59 -8.17
N GLU A 44 -4.30 1.78 -9.16
CA GLU A 44 -4.71 1.91 -10.57
C GLU A 44 -5.46 0.66 -11.06
N SER A 45 -4.94 -0.53 -10.77
CA SER A 45 -5.47 -1.79 -11.32
C SER A 45 -6.75 -2.26 -10.63
N ILE A 46 -6.84 -2.11 -9.30
CA ILE A 46 -7.97 -2.63 -8.51
C ILE A 46 -9.01 -1.53 -8.33
N LEU A 47 -8.57 -0.32 -8.03
CA LEU A 47 -9.47 0.78 -7.73
C LEU A 47 -9.91 1.52 -8.99
N GLY A 48 -9.14 1.49 -10.09
CA GLY A 48 -9.56 2.09 -11.36
C GLY A 48 -10.89 1.55 -11.88
N ALA A 49 -11.25 0.31 -11.54
CA ALA A 49 -12.53 -0.30 -11.90
C ALA A 49 -13.70 0.08 -10.97
N ILE A 50 -13.44 0.78 -9.86
CA ILE A 50 -14.44 1.12 -8.85
C ILE A 50 -14.87 2.57 -9.06
N THR A 51 -16.16 2.88 -9.06
CA THR A 51 -16.67 4.25 -9.29
C THR A 51 -16.92 5.05 -8.00
N ALA A 52 -16.81 4.42 -6.83
CA ALA A 52 -16.98 5.09 -5.52
C ALA A 52 -15.67 5.72 -5.01
N SER A 53 -15.77 6.69 -4.09
CA SER A 53 -14.59 7.21 -3.36
C SER A 53 -13.86 6.06 -2.65
N LYS A 54 -12.52 6.04 -2.75
CA LYS A 54 -11.70 4.99 -2.14
C LYS A 54 -10.80 5.55 -1.07
N VAL A 55 -10.54 4.72 -0.07
CA VAL A 55 -9.53 4.98 0.96
C VAL A 55 -8.46 3.91 0.87
N VAL A 56 -7.21 4.35 0.79
CA VAL A 56 -6.03 3.50 0.83
C VAL A 56 -5.30 3.79 2.14
N THR A 57 -5.03 2.74 2.92
CA THR A 57 -4.27 2.86 4.15
C THR A 57 -2.99 2.03 4.05
N GLN A 58 -1.88 2.60 4.53
CA GLN A 58 -0.58 1.93 4.61
C GLN A 58 -0.08 1.93 6.05
N ALA A 59 0.22 0.74 6.57
CA ALA A 59 0.86 0.61 7.87
C ALA A 59 2.34 1.03 7.79
N VAL A 60 2.75 1.93 8.68
CA VAL A 60 4.11 2.47 8.74
C VAL A 60 4.75 2.08 10.07
N ASN A 61 5.92 1.45 10.01
CA ASN A 61 6.70 1.10 11.19
C ASN A 61 7.28 2.38 11.85
N LEU A 62 6.89 2.62 13.10
CA LEU A 62 7.30 3.79 13.88
C LEU A 62 8.59 3.58 14.68
N ARG A 63 9.14 2.36 14.78
CA ARG A 63 10.32 2.10 15.63
C ARG A 63 11.49 3.03 15.32
N ARG A 64 11.76 3.26 14.03
CA ARG A 64 12.83 4.17 13.56
C ARG A 64 12.45 5.65 13.57
N LYS A 65 11.18 5.98 13.83
CA LYS A 65 10.64 7.35 13.81
C LYS A 65 10.46 7.95 15.20
N GLY A 66 10.63 7.17 16.27
CA GLY A 66 10.66 7.69 17.64
C GLY A 66 11.90 8.55 17.91
N ASN A 67 11.82 9.43 18.90
CA ASN A 67 12.96 10.19 19.40
C ASN A 67 13.09 9.99 20.93
N PRO A 68 14.02 9.14 21.43
CA PRO A 68 14.98 8.34 20.64
C PRO A 68 14.30 7.20 19.87
N PRO A 69 14.95 6.63 18.83
CA PRO A 69 14.43 5.47 18.11
C PRO A 69 14.26 4.25 19.02
N PHE A 70 13.18 3.48 18.80
CA PHE A 70 12.96 2.24 19.52
C PHE A 70 13.82 1.09 18.94
N PRO A 71 14.28 0.16 19.78
CA PRO A 71 14.94 -1.07 19.32
C PRO A 71 14.11 -1.83 18.29
N SER A 72 14.74 -2.45 17.30
CA SER A 72 14.04 -3.23 16.27
C SER A 72 13.30 -4.45 16.85
N ASN A 73 13.82 -5.00 17.95
CA ASN A 73 13.26 -6.12 18.71
C ASN A 73 12.31 -5.69 19.84
N SER A 74 11.89 -4.41 19.89
CA SER A 74 10.95 -3.95 20.91
C SER A 74 9.60 -4.68 20.79
N PHE A 75 9.11 -5.18 21.92
CA PHE A 75 7.82 -5.85 22.00
C PHE A 75 6.67 -4.84 21.95
N GLY A 76 5.58 -5.20 21.25
CA GLY A 76 4.40 -4.35 21.08
C GLY A 76 4.23 -3.74 19.68
N ASN A 77 3.15 -2.99 19.50
CA ASN A 77 2.76 -2.40 18.23
C ASN A 77 3.21 -0.94 18.13
N TYR A 78 4.14 -0.68 17.21
CA TYR A 78 4.63 0.65 16.88
C TYR A 78 4.29 0.94 15.42
N VAL A 79 3.01 1.18 15.15
CA VAL A 79 2.47 1.35 13.80
C VAL A 79 1.55 2.56 13.76
N ILE A 80 1.66 3.36 12.70
CA ILE A 80 0.65 4.35 12.31
C ILE A 80 0.15 4.04 10.90
N HIS A 81 -1.08 4.42 10.59
CA HIS A 81 -1.61 4.33 9.24
C HIS A 81 -1.45 5.66 8.51
N ALA A 82 -0.71 5.65 7.40
CA ALA A 82 -0.81 6.71 6.40
C ALA A 82 -2.08 6.47 5.58
N ILE A 83 -2.89 7.50 5.39
CA ILE A 83 -4.22 7.40 4.75
C ILE A 83 -4.24 8.32 3.54
N ALA A 84 -4.73 7.80 2.41
CA ALA A 84 -4.98 8.57 1.21
C ALA A 84 -6.41 8.32 0.73
N THR A 85 -7.10 9.37 0.34
CA THR A 85 -8.39 9.31 -0.34
C THR A 85 -8.19 9.47 -1.84
N ILE A 86 -8.72 8.55 -2.63
CA ILE A 86 -8.74 8.64 -4.09
C ILE A 86 -10.18 8.98 -4.48
N GLY A 87 -10.41 10.27 -4.76
CA GLY A 87 -11.68 10.81 -5.24
C GLY A 87 -11.86 10.58 -6.74
N LEU A 88 -13.10 10.77 -7.22
CA LEU A 88 -13.42 10.92 -8.65
C LEU A 88 -12.85 12.22 -9.20
#